data_AF-A0A4U9W6U0-F1
#
_entry.id   AF-A0A4U9W6U0-F1
#
_cell.length_a   1.000
_cell.length_b   1.000
_cell.length_c   1.000
_cell.angle_alpha   90.00
_cell.angle_beta   90.00
_cell.angle_gamma   90.00
#
_symmetry.space_group_name_H-M   'P 1'
#
loop_
_entity.id
_entity.type
_entity.pdbx_description
1 polymer ?
#
loop_
_entity_poly.entity_id
_entity_poly.type
_entity_poly.pdbx_seq_one_letter_code
_entity_poly.pdbx_strand_id
1 'polypeptide(L)'
;MIGQLLKYLRQHWIYGGLAAYFVVSVVLHMSFDIHILIPCIWKMLSGYSCPGCGLTTAFIAMIQLKWAQAWAANPLIFLLVPATILLVVRDFKRYT
;
A
#
# COMPACT_ATOMS: atom_id res chain seq x y z
N MET A 1 -24.85 -1.50 10.25
CA MET A 1 -23.69 -1.00 9.48
C MET A 1 -22.35 -1.36 10.14
N ILE A 2 -22.09 -0.97 11.40
CA ILE A 2 -20.83 -1.30 12.12
C ILE A 2 -20.62 -2.82 12.35
N GLY A 3 -21.69 -3.56 12.66
CA GLY A 3 -21.59 -5.01 12.91
C GLY A 3 -21.18 -5.86 11.70
N GLN A 4 -21.60 -5.49 10.48
CA GLN A 4 -21.21 -6.21 9.26
C GLN A 4 -19.76 -5.90 8.87
N LEU A 5 -19.34 -4.64 9.02
CA LEU A 5 -17.94 -4.23 8.83
C LEU A 5 -16.99 -4.97 9.77
N LEU A 6 -17.34 -5.11 11.06
CA LEU A 6 -16.56 -5.86 12.04
C LEU A 6 -16.49 -7.36 11.69
N LYS A 7 -17.58 -7.95 11.20
CA LYS A 7 -17.60 -9.36 10.79
C LYS A 7 -16.75 -9.60 9.53
N TYR A 8 -16.79 -8.68 8.57
CA TYR A 8 -15.94 -8.68 7.37
C TYR A 8 -14.45 -8.54 7.73
N LEU A 9 -14.08 -7.56 8.56
CA LEU A 9 -12.71 -7.37 9.05
C LEU A 9 -12.20 -8.60 9.82
N ARG A 10 -13.07 -9.27 10.59
CA ARG A 10 -12.73 -10.50 11.32
C ARG A 10 -12.56 -11.71 10.40
N GLN A 11 -13.36 -11.83 9.33
CA GLN A 11 -13.24 -12.90 8.34
C GLN A 11 -11.97 -12.73 7.49
N HIS A 12 -11.64 -11.49 7.14
CA HIS A 12 -10.47 -11.10 6.36
C HIS A 12 -9.29 -10.63 7.23
N TRP A 13 -9.14 -11.20 8.42
CA TRP A 13 -8.16 -10.76 9.43
C TRP A 13 -6.71 -10.72 8.92
N ILE A 14 -6.34 -11.61 7.99
CA ILE A 14 -5.01 -11.63 7.35
C ILE A 14 -4.77 -10.36 6.52
N TYR A 15 -5.75 -9.95 5.71
CA TYR A 15 -5.66 -8.73 4.91
C TYR A 15 -5.66 -7.48 5.80
N GLY A 16 -6.46 -7.50 6.89
CA GLY A 16 -6.44 -6.45 7.90
C GLY A 16 -5.09 -6.32 8.59
N GLY A 17 -4.47 -7.44 8.97
CA GLY A 17 -3.13 -7.47 9.57
C GLY A 17 -2.04 -6.98 8.63
N LEU A 18 -2.08 -7.40 7.36
CA LEU A 18 -1.12 -6.95 6.34
C LEU A 18 -1.26 -5.45 6.06
N ALA A 19 -2.49 -4.95 5.92
CA ALA A 19 -2.74 -3.52 5.73
C ALA A 19 -2.29 -2.71 6.96
N ALA A 20 -2.58 -3.19 8.17
CA ALA A 20 -2.16 -2.53 9.40
C ALA A 20 -0.63 -2.48 9.52
N TYR A 21 0.08 -3.57 9.24
CA TYR A 21 1.55 -3.59 9.20
C TYR A 21 2.09 -2.55 8.21
N PHE A 22 1.56 -2.54 6.98
CA PHE A 22 2.00 -1.60 5.95
C PHE A 22 1.77 -0.14 6.37
N VAL A 23 0.61 0.17 6.95
CA VAL A 23 0.30 1.51 7.47
C VAL A 23 1.25 1.89 8.61
N VAL A 24 1.49 1.00 9.58
CA VAL A 24 2.41 1.26 10.70
C VAL A 24 3.83 1.48 10.18
N SER A 25 4.33 0.66 9.25
CA SER A 25 5.65 0.83 8.63
C SER A 25 5.78 2.16 7.90
N VAL A 26 4.76 2.59 7.16
CA VAL A 26 4.75 3.90 6.48
C VAL A 26 4.75 5.04 7.50
N VAL A 27 3.93 4.97 8.54
CA VAL A 27 3.86 6.00 9.59
C VAL A 27 5.18 6.11 10.34
N LEU A 28 5.80 4.98 10.70
CA LEU A 28 7.11 4.97 11.36
C LEU A 28 8.20 5.57 10.47
N HIS A 29 8.16 5.28 9.17
CA HIS A 29 9.10 5.87 8.23
C HIS A 29 8.89 7.39 8.10
N MET A 30 7.65 7.86 8.08
CA MET A 30 7.36 9.29 7.98
C MET A 30 7.69 10.08 9.26
N SER A 31 7.49 9.47 10.44
CA SER A 31 7.65 10.15 11.73
C SER A 31 9.05 10.06 12.32
N PHE A 32 9.75 8.95 12.10
CA PHE A 32 11.02 8.65 12.78
C PHE A 32 12.16 8.31 11.80
N ASP A 33 11.94 8.45 10.49
CA ASP A 33 12.89 8.06 9.43
C ASP A 33 13.31 6.58 9.49
N ILE A 34 12.53 5.72 10.19
CA ILE A 34 12.89 4.32 10.37
C ILE A 34 12.48 3.54 9.11
N HIS A 35 13.47 3.04 8.38
CA HIS A 35 13.28 2.23 7.18
C HIS A 35 12.93 0.77 7.53
N ILE A 36 11.70 0.51 7.98
CA ILE A 36 11.16 -0.86 8.23
C ILE A 36 10.42 -1.40 6.99
N LEU A 37 10.52 -0.70 5.86
CA LEU A 37 9.87 -1.12 4.63
C LEU A 37 10.61 -2.30 4.03
N ILE A 38 9.87 -3.34 3.63
CA ILE A 38 10.43 -4.50 2.95
C ILE A 38 11.11 -4.03 1.66
N PRO A 39 12.44 -4.19 1.51
CA PRO A 39 13.13 -3.82 0.28
C PRO A 39 12.63 -4.71 -0.85
N CYS A 40 12.64 -4.19 -2.08
CA CYS A 40 12.28 -4.99 -3.23
C CYS A 40 13.30 -6.15 -3.39
N ILE A 41 12.88 -7.35 -3.03
CA ILE A 41 13.70 -8.57 -3.08
C ILE A 41 14.26 -8.78 -4.49
N TRP A 42 13.50 -8.43 -5.53
CA TRP A 42 13.96 -8.52 -6.91
C TRP A 42 15.17 -7.64 -7.20
N LYS A 43 15.14 -6.37 -6.78
CA LYS A 43 16.28 -5.46 -6.96
C LYS A 43 17.48 -5.90 -6.12
N MET A 44 17.24 -6.43 -4.93
CA MET A 44 18.28 -6.95 -4.05
C MET A 44 18.98 -8.19 -4.62
N LEU A 45 18.23 -9.13 -5.21
CA LEU A 45 18.77 -10.38 -5.75
C LEU A 45 19.31 -10.24 -7.17
N SER A 46 18.62 -9.51 -8.03
CA SER A 46 18.96 -9.41 -9.46
C SER A 46 19.74 -8.14 -9.83
N GLY A 47 19.74 -7.11 -8.98
CA GLY A 47 20.28 -5.79 -9.31
C GLY A 47 19.42 -4.98 -10.30
N TYR A 48 18.47 -5.61 -10.99
CA TYR A 48 17.62 -4.98 -11.97
C TYR A 48 16.36 -4.38 -11.34
N SER A 49 15.93 -3.24 -11.86
CA SER A 49 14.67 -2.61 -11.46
C SER A 49 13.50 -3.28 -12.20
N CYS A 50 12.67 -4.03 -11.49
CA CYS A 50 11.43 -4.60 -12.02
C CYS A 50 10.35 -3.50 -12.15
N PRO A 51 9.25 -3.72 -12.91
CA PRO A 51 8.21 -2.71 -13.08
C PRO A 51 7.51 -2.32 -11.76
N GLY A 52 7.63 -3.13 -10.71
CA GLY A 52 7.12 -2.81 -9.37
C GLY A 52 8.15 -2.17 -8.41
N CYS A 53 9.40 -2.00 -8.83
CA CYS A 53 10.41 -1.34 -7.99
C CYS A 53 9.99 0.11 -7.69
N GLY A 54 10.14 0.54 -6.44
CA GLY A 54 9.80 1.91 -6.04
C GLY A 54 8.32 2.18 -5.79
N LEU A 55 7.43 1.18 -5.87
CA LEU A 55 6.00 1.35 -5.59
C LEU A 55 5.73 1.93 -4.19
N THR A 56 6.41 1.42 -3.16
CA THR A 56 6.22 1.92 -1.79
C THR A 56 6.72 3.37 -1.65
N THR A 57 7.81 3.72 -2.31
CA THR A 57 8.33 5.10 -2.35
C THR A 57 7.36 6.02 -3.08
N ALA A 58 6.81 5.57 -4.20
CA ALA A 58 5.80 6.30 -4.97
C ALA A 58 4.52 6.51 -4.14
N PHE A 59 4.11 5.50 -3.38
CA PHE A 59 2.97 5.58 -2.45
C PHE A 59 3.19 6.60 -1.33
N ILE A 60 4.37 6.57 -0.69
CA ILE A 60 4.72 7.55 0.35
C ILE A 60 4.75 8.97 -0.24
N ALA A 61 5.37 9.16 -1.41
CA ALA A 61 5.39 10.45 -2.09
C ALA A 61 3.98 10.95 -2.46
N MET A 62 3.08 10.03 -2.85
CA MET A 62 1.67 10.33 -3.09
C MET A 62 0.95 10.78 -1.81
N ILE A 63 1.18 10.12 -0.66
CA ILE A 63 0.65 10.55 0.65
C ILE A 63 1.20 11.92 1.04
N GLN A 64 2.47 12.20 0.75
CA GLN A 64 3.10 13.51 0.96
C GLN A 64 2.63 14.59 -0.03
N LEU A 65 1.69 14.28 -0.93
CA LEU A 65 1.21 15.17 -2.00
C LEU A 65 2.34 15.62 -2.96
N LYS A 66 3.43 14.87 -3.04
CA LYS A 66 4.57 15.11 -3.93
C LYS A 66 4.41 14.35 -5.24
N TRP A 67 3.47 14.78 -6.07
CA TRP A 67 3.06 14.09 -7.30
C TRP A 67 4.21 13.82 -8.28
N ALA A 68 5.11 14.79 -8.49
CA ALA A 68 6.25 14.63 -9.38
C ALA A 68 7.22 13.54 -8.89
N GLN A 69 7.45 13.47 -7.57
CA GLN A 69 8.29 12.44 -6.96
C GLN A 69 7.62 11.07 -7.03
N ALA A 70 6.30 11.01 -6.84
CA ALA A 70 5.54 9.76 -6.99
C ALA A 70 5.63 9.21 -8.41
N TRP A 71 5.49 10.08 -9.42
CA TRP A 71 5.60 9.70 -10.83
C TRP A 71 7.02 9.24 -11.20
N ALA A 72 8.04 9.95 -10.73
CA ALA A 72 9.43 9.58 -10.96
C ALA A 72 9.82 8.26 -10.26
N ALA A 73 9.24 7.99 -9.09
CA ALA A 73 9.51 6.77 -8.33
C ALA A 73 8.86 5.55 -8.98
N ASN A 74 7.54 5.59 -9.25
CA ASN A 74 6.86 4.56 -10.01
C ASN A 74 5.47 5.06 -10.48
N PRO A 75 5.25 5.28 -11.79
CA PRO A 75 3.98 5.79 -12.30
C PRO A 75 2.81 4.79 -12.16
N LEU A 76 3.10 3.50 -11.98
CA LEU A 76 2.08 2.46 -11.78
C LEU A 76 1.23 2.73 -10.52
N ILE A 77 1.75 3.49 -9.54
CA ILE A 77 1.02 3.83 -8.32
C ILE A 77 -0.29 4.57 -8.61
N PHE A 78 -0.32 5.40 -9.66
CA PHE A 78 -1.50 6.16 -10.05
C PHE A 78 -2.62 5.29 -10.61
N LEU A 79 -2.30 4.08 -11.08
CA LEU A 79 -3.30 3.10 -11.47
C LEU A 79 -3.66 2.17 -10.30
N LEU A 80 -2.66 1.70 -9.55
CA LEU A 80 -2.85 0.72 -8.47
C LEU A 80 -3.68 1.28 -7.30
N VAL A 81 -3.45 2.51 -6.88
CA VAL A 81 -4.18 3.10 -5.76
C VAL A 81 -5.69 3.19 -6.06
N PRO A 82 -6.16 3.82 -7.16
CA PRO A 82 -7.59 3.85 -7.46
C PRO A 82 -8.17 2.45 -7.74
N ALA A 83 -7.42 1.57 -8.42
CA ALA A 83 -7.89 0.21 -8.68
C ALA A 83 -8.11 -0.59 -7.39
N THR A 84 -7.16 -0.51 -6.44
CA THR A 84 -7.30 -1.20 -5.14
C THR A 84 -8.44 -0.62 -4.31
N ILE A 85 -8.62 0.70 -4.27
CA ILE A 85 -9.77 1.34 -3.62
C ILE A 85 -11.09 0.84 -4.23
N LEU A 86 -11.20 0.81 -5.55
CA LEU A 86 -12.41 0.34 -6.23
C LEU A 86 -12.71 -1.13 -5.92
N LEU A 87 -11.70 -2.00 -5.92
CA LEU A 87 -11.87 -3.41 -5.59
C LEU A 87 -12.32 -3.61 -4.15
N VAL A 88 -11.71 -2.91 -3.19
CA VAL A 88 -12.09 -2.97 -1.77
C VAL A 88 -13.52 -2.46 -1.57
N VAL A 89 -13.90 -1.36 -2.21
CA VAL A 89 -15.27 -0.83 -2.14
C VAL A 89 -16.29 -1.80 -2.76
N ARG A 90 -15.96 -2.43 -3.89
CA ARG A 90 -16.83 -3.43 -4.54
C ARG A 90 -16.98 -4.69 -3.70
N ASP A 91 -15.90 -5.16 -3.09
CA ASP A 91 -15.93 -6.33 -2.23
C ASP A 91 -16.75 -6.05 -0.96
N PHE A 92 -16.58 -4.88 -0.36
CA PHE A 92 -17.39 -4.44 0.78
C PHE A 92 -18.89 -4.33 0.44
N LYS A 93 -19.22 -3.78 -0.74
CA LYS A 93 -20.60 -3.74 -1.24
C LYS A 93 -21.18 -5.12 -1.56
N ARG A 94 -20.35 -6.10 -1.91
CA ARG A 94 -20.79 -7.48 -2.16
C ARG A 94 -21.10 -8.22 -0.85
N TYR A 95 -20.44 -7.82 0.24
CA TYR A 95 -20.59 -8.43 1.56
C TYR A 95 -21.71 -7.79 2.41
N THR A 96 -22.17 -6.58 2.05
CA THR A 96 -23.29 -5.86 2.69
C THR A 96 -24.59 -6.17 1.99
#